data_AF-A0A7V9S5F5-F1
#
_entry.id   AF-A0A7V9S5F5-F1
#
_cell.length_a   1.000
_cell.length_b   1.000
_cell.length_c   1.000
_cell.angle_alpha   90.00
_cell.angle_beta   90.00
_cell.angle_gamma   90.00
#
_symmetry.space_group_name_H-M   'P 1'
#
loop_
_entity.id
_entity.type
_entity.pdbx_description
1 polymer ?
#
loop_
_entity_poly.entity_id
_entity_poly.type
_entity_poly.pdbx_seq_one_letter_code
_entity_poly.pdbx_strand_id
1 'polypeptide(L)'
;MAAPDFWSNRERAQADVEEVSRLRSLINPFGELERETDDFEVLQQLAAEEGDAAHRAHAEKEVSAEYARLIGRLEAFELRQFLSGENDRANAFLTIHSGAGGTESCDWAD
;
A
#
# COMPACT_ATOMS: atom_id res chain seq x y z
N MET A 1 3.96 12.71 23.07
CA MET A 1 5.39 12.62 23.44
C MET A 1 5.97 13.91 24.02
N ALA A 2 5.33 15.08 23.90
CA ALA A 2 5.85 16.35 24.44
C ALA A 2 5.56 16.58 25.94
N ALA A 3 4.85 15.67 26.61
CA ALA A 3 4.56 15.79 28.03
C ALA A 3 5.84 15.52 28.86
N PRO A 4 6.11 16.28 29.94
CA PRO A 4 7.36 16.19 30.70
C PRO A 4 7.60 14.82 31.36
N ASP A 5 6.52 14.13 31.70
CA ASP A 5 6.49 12.82 32.36
C ASP A 5 6.41 11.64 31.38
N PHE A 6 6.29 11.89 30.08
CA PHE A 6 6.14 10.81 29.09
C PHE A 6 7.28 9.79 29.15
N TRP A 7 8.51 10.25 29.39
CA TRP A 7 9.70 9.40 29.46
C TRP A 7 9.99 8.81 30.85
N SER A 8 9.18 9.14 31.87
CA SER A 8 9.43 8.63 33.23
C SER A 8 9.08 7.14 33.36
N ASN A 9 8.21 6.61 32.49
CA ASN A 9 7.96 5.18 32.35
C ASN A 9 8.40 4.70 30.96
N ARG A 10 9.58 4.08 30.91
CA ARG A 10 10.22 3.66 29.65
C ARG A 10 9.43 2.58 28.91
N GLU A 11 8.84 1.62 29.60
CA GLU A 11 8.06 0.53 28.98
C GLU A 11 6.81 1.09 28.30
N ARG A 12 6.07 1.95 29.00
CA ARG A 12 4.88 2.61 28.44
C ARG A 12 5.24 3.52 27.26
N ALA A 13 6.29 4.32 27.40
CA ALA A 13 6.75 5.21 26.33
C ALA A 13 7.15 4.42 25.06
N GLN A 14 7.82 3.27 25.23
CA GLN A 14 8.21 2.40 24.12
C GLN A 14 6.99 1.83 23.39
N ALA A 15 6.00 1.31 24.13
CA ALA A 15 4.77 0.80 23.54
C ALA A 15 3.99 1.88 22.77
N ASP A 16 3.88 3.09 23.33
CA ASP A 16 3.21 4.22 22.68
C ASP A 16 3.95 4.64 21.38
N VAL A 17 5.29 4.63 21.38
CA VAL A 17 6.10 4.94 20.19
C VAL A 17 5.95 3.88 19.11
N GLU A 18 5.95 2.60 19.48
CA GLU A 18 5.73 1.48 18.56
C GLU A 18 4.36 1.57 17.90
N GLU A 19 3.32 1.86 18.68
CA GLU A 19 1.97 2.01 18.15
C GLU A 19 1.84 3.23 17.23
N VAL A 20 2.42 4.37 17.61
CA VAL A 20 2.46 5.55 16.73
C VAL A 20 3.21 5.24 15.44
N SER A 21 4.32 4.50 15.50
CA SER A 21 5.07 4.08 14.32
C SER A 21 4.23 3.16 13.43
N ARG A 22 3.50 2.21 14.01
CA ARG A 22 2.59 1.32 13.30
C ARG A 22 1.49 2.11 12.59
N LEU A 23 0.80 3.00 13.30
CA LEU A 23 -0.27 3.82 12.73
C LEU A 23 0.25 4.76 11.63
N ARG A 24 1.42 5.38 11.82
CA ARG A 24 2.06 6.19 10.78
C ARG A 24 2.41 5.39 9.53
N SER A 25 2.85 4.14 9.70
CA SER A 25 3.14 3.26 8.56
C SER A 25 1.90 2.92 7.73
N LEU A 26 0.71 3.02 8.31
CA LEU A 26 -0.56 2.83 7.62
C LEU A 26 -1.04 4.11 6.92
N ILE A 27 -0.91 5.26 7.58
CA ILE A 27 -1.49 6.54 7.12
C ILE A 27 -0.56 7.30 6.17
N ASN A 28 0.75 7.34 6.42
CA ASN A 28 1.67 8.15 5.62
C ASN A 28 1.71 7.74 4.14
N PRO A 29 1.70 6.44 3.77
CA PRO A 29 1.72 6.04 2.37
C PRO A 29 0.49 6.53 1.59
N PHE A 30 -0.66 6.69 2.26
CA PHE A 30 -1.86 7.25 1.64
C PHE A 30 -1.64 8.72 1.26
N GLY A 31 -1.17 9.54 2.21
CA GLY A 31 -0.87 10.95 1.93
C GLY A 31 0.31 11.17 0.98
N GLU A 32 1.18 10.16 0.77
CA GLU A 32 2.15 10.15 -0.32
C GLU A 32 1.48 9.88 -1.68
N LEU A 33 0.57 8.90 -1.76
CA LEU A 33 -0.17 8.61 -2.99
C LEU A 33 -1.08 9.75 -3.44
N GLU A 34 -1.74 10.44 -2.50
CA GLU A 34 -2.54 11.63 -2.80
C GLU A 34 -1.67 12.70 -3.46
N ARG A 35 -0.53 13.06 -2.84
CA ARG A 35 0.39 14.06 -3.40
C ARG A 35 0.93 13.68 -4.77
N GLU A 36 1.29 12.41 -4.98
CA GLU A 36 1.79 11.96 -6.28
C GLU A 36 0.68 11.96 -7.35
N THR A 37 -0.57 11.81 -6.95
CA THR A 37 -1.73 11.91 -7.84
C THR A 37 -1.97 13.38 -8.24
N ASP A 38 -1.87 14.30 -7.29
CA ASP A 38 -1.94 15.75 -7.55
C ASP A 38 -0.81 16.19 -8.49
N ASP A 39 0.44 15.75 -8.24
CA ASP A 39 1.59 16.04 -9.10
C ASP A 39 1.39 15.46 -10.52
N PHE A 40 0.76 14.29 -10.62
CA PHE A 40 0.45 13.65 -11.90
C PHE A 40 -0.63 14.40 -12.70
N GLU A 41 -1.63 14.98 -12.04
CA GLU A 41 -2.61 15.86 -12.69
C GLU A 41 -1.92 17.08 -13.30
N VAL A 42 -0.99 17.69 -12.57
CA VAL A 42 -0.17 18.80 -13.08
C VAL A 42 0.68 18.36 -14.28
N LEU A 43 1.31 17.18 -14.21
CA LEU A 43 2.09 16.62 -15.33
C LEU A 43 1.23 16.45 -16.60
N GLN A 44 0.00 15.93 -16.45
CA GLN A 44 -0.93 15.80 -17.58
C GLN A 44 -1.30 17.15 -18.18
N GLN A 45 -1.57 18.15 -17.34
CA GLN A 45 -1.90 19.49 -17.80
C GLN A 45 -0.73 20.08 -18.61
N LEU A 46 0.50 19.99 -18.10
CA LEU A 46 1.70 20.46 -18.79
C LEU A 46 1.89 19.76 -20.15
N ALA A 47 1.69 18.44 -20.21
CA ALA A 47 1.77 17.69 -21.46
C ALA A 47 0.70 18.12 -22.47
N ALA A 48 -0.52 18.42 -22.02
CA ALA A 48 -1.62 18.86 -22.86
C ALA A 48 -1.43 20.29 -23.43
N GLU A 49 -0.75 21.16 -22.67
CA GLU A 49 -0.44 22.53 -23.07
C GLU A 49 0.74 22.61 -24.07
N GLU A 50 1.49 21.52 -24.28
CA GLU A 50 2.63 21.50 -25.19
C GLU A 50 2.21 21.69 -26.66
N GLY A 51 2.68 22.77 -27.28
CA GLY A 51 2.31 23.18 -28.63
C GLY A 51 3.08 22.45 -29.73
N ASP A 52 4.30 22.02 -29.45
CA ASP A 52 5.14 21.31 -30.42
C ASP A 52 4.82 19.81 -30.45
N ALA A 53 4.54 19.26 -31.64
CA ALA A 53 4.09 17.88 -31.78
C ALA A 53 5.14 16.84 -31.34
N ALA A 54 6.44 17.12 -31.53
CA ALA A 54 7.50 16.21 -31.13
C ALA A 54 7.69 16.21 -29.61
N HIS A 55 7.65 17.39 -28.98
CA HIS A 55 7.71 17.51 -27.53
C HIS A 55 6.47 16.94 -26.85
N ARG A 56 5.27 17.17 -27.41
CA ARG A 56 4.02 16.60 -26.90
C ARG A 56 4.06 15.07 -26.88
N ALA A 57 4.50 14.45 -27.98
CA ALA A 57 4.63 13.00 -28.06
C ALA A 57 5.66 12.43 -27.05
N HIS A 58 6.64 13.23 -26.63
CA HIS A 58 7.56 12.87 -25.57
C HIS A 58 6.89 12.98 -24.19
N ALA A 59 6.23 14.11 -23.91
CA ALA A 59 5.50 14.36 -22.66
C ALA A 59 4.39 13.31 -22.43
N GLU A 60 3.65 12.92 -23.46
CA GLU A 60 2.64 11.85 -23.39
C GLU A 60 3.24 10.49 -22.98
N LYS A 61 4.49 10.20 -23.37
CA LYS A 61 5.19 8.98 -22.93
C LYS A 61 5.57 9.05 -21.46
N GLU A 62 6.01 10.21 -20.99
CA GLU A 62 6.31 10.42 -19.56
C GLU A 62 5.04 10.27 -18.71
N VAL A 63 3.93 10.87 -19.14
CA VAL A 63 2.60 10.69 -18.52
C VAL A 63 2.23 9.20 -18.46
N SER A 64 2.39 8.46 -19.55
CA SER A 64 2.07 7.03 -19.60
C SER A 64 2.94 6.20 -18.64
N ALA A 65 4.23 6.51 -18.56
CA ALA A 65 5.15 5.85 -17.63
C ALA A 65 4.81 6.14 -16.16
N GLU A 66 4.54 7.40 -15.83
CA GLU A 66 4.13 7.80 -14.48
C GLU A 66 2.79 7.22 -14.08
N TYR A 67 1.83 7.14 -15.01
CA TYR A 67 0.57 6.45 -14.79
C TYR A 67 0.77 4.99 -14.40
N ALA A 68 1.57 4.25 -15.18
CA ALA A 68 1.86 2.84 -14.89
C ALA A 68 2.56 2.67 -13.52
N ARG A 69 3.48 3.58 -13.18
CA ARG A 69 4.13 3.59 -11.85
C ARG A 69 3.12 3.83 -10.73
N LEU A 70 2.22 4.81 -10.88
CA LEU A 70 1.21 5.15 -9.88
C LEU A 70 0.22 4.01 -9.65
N ILE A 71 -0.24 3.36 -10.72
CA ILE A 71 -1.12 2.19 -10.61
C ILE A 71 -0.44 1.07 -9.82
N GLY A 72 0.81 0.71 -10.15
CA GLY A 72 1.52 -0.33 -9.40
C GLY A 72 1.74 0.02 -7.93
N ARG A 73 1.89 1.31 -7.61
CA ARG A 73 1.97 1.77 -6.21
C ARG A 73 0.63 1.70 -5.49
N LEU A 74 -0.47 2.05 -6.17
CA LEU A 74 -1.81 1.94 -5.62
C LEU A 74 -2.15 0.49 -5.30
N GLU A 75 -1.90 -0.44 -6.23
CA GLU A 75 -2.11 -1.88 -6.01
C GLU A 75 -1.29 -2.40 -4.80
N ALA A 76 -0.02 -2.00 -4.71
CA ALA A 76 0.82 -2.37 -3.57
C ALA A 76 0.31 -1.78 -2.25
N PHE A 77 -0.26 -0.58 -2.27
CA PHE A 77 -0.86 0.05 -1.11
C PHE A 77 -2.16 -0.68 -0.70
N GLU A 78 -3.04 -0.99 -1.64
CA GLU A 78 -4.28 -1.75 -1.39
C GLU A 78 -3.99 -3.10 -0.75
N LEU A 79 -3.00 -3.84 -1.28
CA LEU A 79 -2.58 -5.11 -0.69
C LEU A 79 -2.14 -4.95 0.77
N ARG A 80 -1.39 -3.88 1.08
CA ARG A 80 -0.98 -3.58 2.47
C ARG A 80 -2.16 -3.24 3.37
N GLN A 81 -3.20 -2.58 2.84
CA GLN A 81 -4.41 -2.31 3.61
C GLN A 81 -5.18 -3.59 3.91
N PHE A 82 -5.28 -4.50 2.95
CA PHE A 82 -5.88 -5.83 3.18
C PHE A 82 -5.09 -6.66 4.20
N LEU A 83 -3.76 -6.49 4.27
CA LEU A 83 -2.86 -7.22 5.18
C LEU A 83 -2.46 -6.41 6.43
N SER A 84 -3.40 -5.64 6.99
CA SER A 84 -3.14 -4.74 8.13
C SER A 84 -3.61 -5.29 9.49
N GLY A 85 -4.14 -6.51 9.52
CA GLY A 85 -4.55 -7.23 10.71
C GLY A 85 -3.38 -7.67 11.60
N GLU A 86 -3.68 -7.95 12.87
CA GLU A 86 -2.67 -8.30 13.89
C GLU A 86 -1.79 -9.49 13.49
N ASN A 87 -2.38 -10.50 12.84
CA ASN A 87 -1.70 -11.74 12.48
C ASN A 87 -1.29 -11.83 11.00
N ASP A 88 -1.51 -10.78 10.19
CA ASP A 88 -1.24 -10.86 8.74
C ASP A 88 0.26 -10.97 8.41
N ARG A 89 1.12 -10.67 9.39
CA ARG A 89 2.58 -10.88 9.30
C ARG A 89 3.00 -12.30 9.64
N ALA A 90 2.12 -13.12 10.23
CA ALA A 90 2.44 -14.48 10.64
C ALA A 90 2.26 -15.46 9.46
N ASN A 91 2.99 -16.58 9.52
CA ASN A 91 2.76 -17.68 8.59
C ASN A 91 1.39 -18.29 8.86
N ALA A 92 0.65 -18.61 7.79
CA ALA A 92 -0.61 -19.33 7.89
C ALA A 92 -0.38 -20.84 7.96
N PHE A 93 -1.09 -21.52 8.85
CA PHE A 93 -1.26 -22.97 8.79
C PHE A 93 -2.53 -23.27 7.98
N LEU A 94 -2.37 -23.87 6.81
CA LEU A 94 -3.49 -24.31 5.98
C LEU A 94 -3.68 -25.81 6.14
N THR A 95 -4.89 -26.23 6.49
CA THR A 95 -5.27 -27.65 6.56
C THR A 95 -6.53 -27.84 5.73
N ILE A 96 -6.46 -28.73 4.74
CA ILE A 96 -7.58 -29.08 3.88
C ILE A 96 -8.17 -30.40 4.39
N HIS A 97 -9.49 -30.43 4.58
CA HIS A 97 -10.23 -31.62 4.96
C HIS A 97 -11.19 -31.98 3.82
N SER A 98 -11.11 -33.20 3.30
CA SER A 98 -11.93 -33.68 2.17
C SER A 98 -13.44 -33.74 2.46
N GLY A 99 -13.86 -33.59 3.73
CA GLY A 99 -15.27 -33.58 4.10
C GLY A 99 -15.97 -34.93 3.85
N ALA A 100 -17.28 -34.90 3.62
CA ALA A 100 -18.06 -36.11 3.36
C ALA A 100 -18.30 -36.28 1.85
N GLY A 101 -17.89 -37.42 1.31
CA GLY A 101 -18.12 -37.82 -0.09
C GLY A 101 -17.23 -38.95 -0.60
N GLY A 102 -16.44 -39.57 0.29
CA GLY A 102 -15.67 -40.76 -0.04
C GLY A 102 -14.50 -40.45 -0.96
N THR A 103 -14.18 -41.36 -1.88
CA THR A 103 -12.98 -41.25 -2.73
C THR A 103 -12.98 -40.00 -3.59
N GLU A 104 -14.12 -39.60 -4.18
CA GLU A 104 -14.14 -38.40 -5.03
C GLU A 104 -13.84 -37.11 -4.26
N SER A 105 -14.26 -37.01 -3.00
CA SER A 105 -13.93 -35.83 -2.19
C SER A 105 -12.49 -35.85 -1.67
N CYS A 106 -11.89 -37.03 -1.51
CA CYS A 106 -10.45 -37.15 -1.28
C CYS A 106 -9.65 -36.76 -2.52
N ASP A 107 -10.03 -37.26 -3.71
CA ASP A 107 -9.37 -36.94 -4.98
C ASP A 107 -9.49 -35.44 -5.33
N TRP A 108 -10.54 -34.75 -4.88
CA TRP A 108 -10.67 -33.29 -5.01
C TRP A 108 -9.77 -32.50 -4.03
N ALA A 109 -9.49 -33.08 -2.87
CA ALA A 109 -8.72 -32.43 -1.82
C ALA A 109 -7.21 -32.67 -1.91
N ASP A 110 -6.80 -33.69 -2.67
CA ASP A 110 -5.40 -34.03 -3.01
C ASP A 110 -4.82 -33.10 -4.09
#